data_AF-A0A8J7JSQ4-F1
#
_entry.id   AF-A0A8J7JSQ4-F1
#
_cell.length_a   1.000
_cell.length_b   1.000
_cell.length_c   1.000
_cell.angle_alpha   90.00
_cell.angle_beta   90.00
_cell.angle_gamma   90.00
#
_symmetry.space_group_name_H-M   'P 1'
#
loop_
_entity.id
_entity.type
_entity.pdbx_description
1 polymer ?
#
loop_
_entity_poly.entity_id
_entity_poly.type
_entity_poly.pdbx_seq_one_letter_code
_entity_poly.pdbx_strand_id
1 'polypeptide(L)'
;MKPLYEPAVAYGQSAPPTGQVLKGQYAGAYRSDKGRIKGLLLRAGETEFTIKLPKYLRPMLVRELAPGEFVQVWAYPEDDRWRAINLLPLPGCEAETLRQQWGDLAAVPESPQPKQKRLCIEVCSKGKCFKQGGRQIYNELQEAVDGNPELSHVSVKATGCMKACKHGPNLRLPSGQMLHRASPAEALARLDTKR
;
A
#
# COMPACT_ATOMS: atom_id res chain seq x y z
N MET A 1 22.69 52.32 -10.88
CA MET A 1 22.66 50.88 -10.55
C MET A 1 22.28 50.73 -9.09
N LYS A 2 21.08 50.22 -8.78
CA LYS A 2 20.61 50.00 -7.40
C LYS A 2 20.99 48.57 -6.98
N PRO A 3 21.58 48.35 -5.79
CA PRO A 3 21.87 47.00 -5.32
C PRO A 3 20.57 46.24 -5.02
N LEU A 4 20.45 45.03 -5.57
CA LEU A 4 19.29 44.13 -5.50
C LEU A 4 19.29 43.27 -4.22
N TYR A 5 19.56 43.85 -3.06
CA TYR A 5 19.51 43.08 -1.82
C TYR A 5 18.87 43.88 -0.69
N GLU A 6 17.58 43.64 -0.48
CA GLU A 6 16.91 43.84 0.80
C GLU A 6 16.96 42.52 1.58
N PRO A 7 17.43 42.49 2.83
CA PRO A 7 17.39 41.28 3.64
C PRO A 7 15.94 40.97 4.01
N ALA A 8 15.53 39.72 3.78
CA ALA A 8 14.21 39.23 4.14
C ALA A 8 14.01 39.30 5.67
N VAL A 9 12.90 39.92 6.05
CA VAL A 9 12.42 40.06 7.43
C VAL A 9 12.22 38.68 8.05
N ALA A 10 12.75 38.49 9.26
CA ALA A 10 12.69 37.24 10.02
C ALA A 10 11.24 36.85 10.34
N TYR A 11 10.73 35.81 9.70
CA TYR A 11 9.51 35.12 10.13
C TYR A 11 9.82 34.19 11.31
N GLY A 12 8.91 34.18 12.27
CA GLY A 12 9.03 33.56 13.60
C GLY A 12 9.78 32.23 13.65
N GLN A 13 10.81 32.21 14.50
CA GLN A 13 11.64 31.05 14.80
C GLN A 13 10.82 30.03 15.61
N SER A 14 10.04 29.18 14.92
CA SER A 14 9.91 27.81 15.41
C SER A 14 11.26 27.13 15.21
N ALA A 15 11.78 26.48 16.24
CA ALA A 15 13.05 25.75 16.12
C ALA A 15 12.95 24.83 14.89
N PRO A 16 13.95 24.85 13.99
CA PRO A 16 13.89 24.01 12.79
C PRO A 16 13.72 22.56 13.24
N PRO A 17 12.77 21.81 12.67
CA PRO A 17 12.51 20.45 13.10
C PRO A 17 13.80 19.65 12.91
N THR A 18 14.30 19.04 13.99
CA THR A 18 15.56 18.31 13.97
C THR A 18 15.41 17.09 13.09
N GLY A 19 16.08 17.11 11.93
CA GLY A 19 16.14 15.98 11.04
C GLY A 19 16.89 14.82 11.68
N GLN A 20 16.37 13.62 11.52
CA GLN A 20 16.95 12.36 11.99
C GLN A 20 17.14 11.41 10.81
N VAL A 21 18.07 10.47 10.95
CA VAL A 21 18.26 9.39 9.98
C VAL A 21 17.56 8.16 10.50
N LEU A 22 16.46 7.80 9.84
CA LEU A 22 15.75 6.56 10.09
C LEU A 22 16.35 5.47 9.21
N LYS A 23 16.75 4.36 9.81
CA LYS A 23 17.20 3.16 9.08
C LYS A 23 16.14 2.08 9.26
N GLY A 24 15.85 1.35 8.19
CA GLY A 24 14.79 0.36 8.22
C GLY A 24 14.62 -0.41 6.92
N GLN A 25 13.79 -1.42 6.99
CA GLN A 25 13.36 -2.19 5.84
C GLN A 25 12.19 -1.49 5.16
N TYR A 26 12.24 -1.37 3.83
CA TYR A 26 11.12 -0.90 3.03
C TYR A 26 10.01 -1.95 3.02
N ALA A 27 8.91 -1.68 3.73
CA ALA A 27 7.78 -2.60 3.85
C ALA A 27 6.77 -2.45 2.70
N GLY A 28 6.61 -1.24 2.16
CA GLY A 28 5.70 -0.99 1.04
C GLY A 28 5.43 0.48 0.78
N ALA A 29 4.71 0.77 -0.31
CA ALA A 29 4.42 2.14 -0.72
C ALA A 29 3.25 2.75 0.08
N TYR A 30 3.47 3.91 0.69
CA TYR A 30 2.40 4.76 1.22
C TYR A 30 1.68 5.49 0.07
N ARG A 31 0.37 5.29 -0.06
CA ARG A 31 -0.45 5.79 -1.18
C ARG A 31 -1.53 6.75 -0.69
N SER A 32 -1.94 7.65 -1.58
CA SER A 32 -3.15 8.45 -1.41
C SER A 32 -4.41 7.62 -1.69
N ASP A 33 -5.57 8.13 -1.30
CA ASP A 33 -6.90 7.57 -1.62
C ASP A 33 -7.12 7.38 -3.13
N LYS A 34 -6.46 8.20 -3.97
CA LYS A 34 -6.46 8.08 -5.45
C LYS A 34 -5.43 7.08 -5.99
N GLY A 35 -4.83 6.25 -5.14
CA GLY A 35 -3.81 5.23 -5.48
C GLY A 35 -2.40 5.74 -5.79
N ARG A 36 -2.18 7.06 -5.83
CA ARG A 36 -0.87 7.66 -6.12
C ARG A 36 0.11 7.45 -4.97
N ILE A 37 1.35 7.07 -5.29
CA ILE A 37 2.42 6.94 -4.30
C ILE A 37 2.73 8.32 -3.71
N LYS A 38 2.71 8.40 -2.39
CA LYS A 38 3.06 9.58 -1.59
C LYS A 38 4.34 9.36 -0.80
N GLY A 39 4.72 8.12 -0.53
CA GLY A 39 5.98 7.77 0.11
C GLY A 39 6.09 6.27 0.40
N LEU A 40 6.68 5.91 1.54
CA LEU A 40 6.90 4.53 1.95
C LEU A 40 6.50 4.27 3.41
N LEU A 41 6.32 2.99 3.71
CA LEU A 41 6.27 2.41 5.05
C LEU A 41 7.66 1.85 5.35
N LEU A 42 8.28 2.33 6.43
CA LEU A 42 9.60 1.92 6.89
C LEU A 42 9.45 1.08 8.15
N ARG A 43 9.92 -0.17 8.13
CA ARG A 43 9.96 -1.03 9.31
C ARG A 43 11.33 -0.97 9.96
N ALA A 44 11.39 -0.58 11.22
CA ALA A 44 12.60 -0.62 12.04
C ALA A 44 12.34 -1.45 13.29
N GLY A 45 12.84 -2.69 13.31
CA GLY A 45 12.44 -3.68 14.31
C GLY A 45 10.94 -3.94 14.27
N GLU A 46 10.27 -3.81 15.42
CA GLU A 46 8.82 -3.97 15.57
C GLU A 46 8.01 -2.71 15.21
N THR A 47 8.67 -1.56 15.04
CA THR A 47 7.99 -0.29 14.76
C THR A 47 7.88 -0.04 13.26
N GLU A 48 6.71 0.41 12.80
CA GLU A 48 6.48 0.85 11.44
C GLU A 48 6.23 2.36 11.36
N PHE A 49 6.99 3.04 10.50
CA PHE A 49 6.91 4.48 10.28
C PHE A 49 6.31 4.79 8.92
N THR A 50 5.31 5.67 8.89
CA THR A 50 4.84 6.27 7.62
C THR A 50 5.75 7.43 7.25
N ILE A 51 6.43 7.31 6.10
CA ILE A 51 7.34 8.33 5.59
C ILE A 51 6.80 8.90 4.28
N LYS A 52 6.42 10.18 4.32
CA LYS A 52 6.00 10.95 3.16
C LYS A 52 7.21 11.44 2.39
N LEU A 53 7.25 11.09 1.10
CA LEU A 53 8.31 11.49 0.20
C LEU A 53 7.99 12.81 -0.55
N PRO A 54 9.00 13.70 -0.68
CA PRO A 54 8.99 14.76 -1.67
C PRO A 54 8.68 14.23 -3.08
N LYS A 55 8.05 15.06 -3.91
CA LYS A 55 7.60 14.63 -5.25
C LYS A 55 8.72 14.04 -6.11
N TYR A 56 9.94 14.57 -5.99
CA TYR A 56 11.11 14.13 -6.75
C TYR A 56 11.64 12.75 -6.34
N LEU A 57 11.39 12.28 -5.10
CA LEU A 57 11.82 10.96 -4.63
C LEU A 57 10.80 9.84 -4.91
N ARG A 58 9.59 10.16 -5.36
CA ARG A 58 8.54 9.15 -5.59
C ARG A 58 8.81 8.21 -6.77
N PRO A 59 9.36 8.65 -7.92
CA PRO A 59 9.69 7.75 -9.02
C PRO A 59 10.72 6.70 -8.63
N MET A 60 11.69 7.10 -7.81
CA MET A 60 12.76 6.27 -7.26
C MET A 60 12.23 5.03 -6.55
N LEU A 61 11.22 5.21 -5.69
CA LEU A 61 10.56 4.14 -4.94
C LEU A 61 9.90 3.08 -5.84
N VAL A 62 9.42 3.46 -7.03
CA VAL A 62 8.81 2.54 -8.00
C VAL A 62 9.86 1.76 -8.79
N ARG A 63 10.98 2.41 -9.10
CA ARG A 63 11.95 1.90 -10.07
C ARG A 63 13.05 1.06 -9.44
N GLU A 64 13.45 1.37 -8.22
CA GLU A 64 14.72 0.87 -7.67
C GLU A 64 14.57 0.21 -6.29
N LEU A 65 13.39 0.29 -5.67
CA LEU A 65 13.14 -0.28 -4.34
C LEU A 65 12.19 -1.46 -4.39
N ALA A 66 12.72 -2.65 -4.11
CA ALA A 66 11.92 -3.84 -3.86
C ALA A 66 11.55 -3.92 -2.37
N PRO A 67 10.31 -4.36 -2.01
CA PRO A 67 9.97 -4.63 -0.62
C PRO A 67 10.99 -5.59 0.00
N GLY A 68 11.45 -5.27 1.21
CA GLY A 68 12.47 -6.05 1.92
C GLY A 68 13.90 -5.47 1.86
N GLU A 69 14.14 -4.50 0.97
CA GLU A 69 15.40 -3.75 0.89
C GLU A 69 15.57 -2.82 2.10
N PHE A 70 16.79 -2.70 2.61
CA PHE A 70 17.10 -1.77 3.68
C PHE A 70 17.43 -0.39 3.12
N VAL A 71 16.89 0.64 3.75
CA VAL A 71 17.09 2.03 3.37
C VAL A 71 17.44 2.88 4.58
N GLN A 72 18.13 3.98 4.29
CA GLN A 72 18.27 5.10 5.21
C GLN A 72 17.52 6.31 4.68
N VAL A 73 16.80 6.97 5.57
CA VAL A 73 15.94 8.10 5.26
C VAL A 73 16.28 9.25 6.18
N TRP A 74 16.74 10.36 5.62
CA TRP A 74 16.83 11.62 6.33
C TRP A 74 15.43 12.22 6.37
N ALA A 75 14.85 12.35 7.56
CA ALA A 75 13.48 12.82 7.73
C ALA A 75 13.32 13.63 9.01
N TYR A 76 12.25 14.42 9.07
CA TYR A 76 11.82 15.10 10.29
C TYR A 76 10.38 14.71 10.64
N PRO A 77 10.00 14.72 11.93
CA PRO A 77 8.64 14.42 12.33
C PRO A 77 7.67 15.50 11.79
N GLU A 78 6.54 15.06 11.24
CA GLU A 78 5.43 15.88 10.71
C GLU A 78 4.12 15.24 11.20
N ASP A 79 3.60 15.69 12.34
CA ASP A 79 2.38 15.18 12.99
C ASP A 79 2.44 13.66 13.30
N ASP A 80 1.61 12.87 12.60
CA ASP A 80 1.46 11.42 12.71
C ASP A 80 2.43 10.63 11.81
N ARG A 81 3.32 11.33 11.11
CA ARG A 81 4.21 10.77 10.09
C ARG A 81 5.57 11.45 10.08
N TRP A 82 6.43 10.97 9.19
CA TRP A 82 7.72 11.56 8.91
C TRP A 82 7.74 12.16 7.52
N ARG A 83 8.45 13.28 7.37
CA ARG A 83 8.69 13.89 6.06
C ARG A 83 10.14 13.71 5.67
N ALA A 84 10.36 12.98 4.58
CA ALA A 84 11.69 12.74 4.07
C ALA A 84 12.28 13.98 3.39
N ILE A 85 13.59 14.11 3.52
CA ILE A 85 14.49 15.02 2.81
C ILE A 85 15.21 14.23 1.73
N ASN A 86 15.78 13.08 2.11
CA ASN A 86 16.51 12.20 1.23
C ASN A 86 16.30 10.73 1.60
N LEU A 87 16.45 9.85 0.62
CA LEU A 87 16.35 8.41 0.78
C LEU A 87 17.46 7.75 -0.04
N LEU A 88 18.18 6.80 0.56
CA LEU A 88 19.18 5.99 -0.11
C LEU A 88 19.07 4.52 0.33
N PRO A 89 19.39 3.56 -0.55
CA PRO A 89 19.65 2.19 -0.12
C PRO A 89 20.73 2.16 0.97
N LEU A 90 20.57 1.26 1.92
CA LEU A 90 21.55 1.08 2.98
C LEU A 90 22.71 0.21 2.47
N PRO A 91 23.98 0.52 2.79
CA PRO A 91 25.11 -0.34 2.43
C PRO A 91 24.94 -1.77 2.94
N GLY A 92 25.37 -2.76 2.14
CA GLY A 92 25.10 -4.18 2.43
C GLY A 92 25.60 -4.67 3.80
N CYS A 93 26.75 -4.19 4.27
CA CYS A 93 27.27 -4.54 5.60
C CYS A 93 26.38 -4.01 6.75
N GLU A 94 25.89 -2.78 6.63
CA GLU A 94 24.97 -2.18 7.61
C GLU A 94 23.59 -2.84 7.54
N ALA A 95 23.10 -3.14 6.33
CA ALA A 95 21.85 -3.85 6.13
C ALA A 95 21.88 -5.25 6.76
N GLU A 96 22.99 -5.98 6.60
CA GLU A 96 23.16 -7.31 7.21
C GLU A 96 23.20 -7.23 8.74
N THR A 97 23.85 -6.20 9.29
CA THR A 97 23.91 -5.98 10.74
C THR A 97 22.50 -5.73 11.30
N LEU A 98 21.72 -4.85 10.68
CA LEU A 98 20.34 -4.59 11.08
C LEU A 98 19.45 -5.81 10.89
N ARG A 99 19.68 -6.59 9.82
CA ARG A 99 18.96 -7.85 9.58
C ARG A 99 19.21 -8.85 10.70
N GLN A 100 20.44 -8.97 11.21
CA GLN A 100 20.75 -9.86 12.33
C GLN A 100 20.12 -9.35 13.64
N GLN A 101 20.32 -8.07 13.95
CA GLN A 101 19.75 -7.44 15.15
C GLN A 101 18.22 -7.54 15.22
N TRP A 102 17.53 -7.38 14.10
CA TRP A 102 16.07 -7.49 14.04
C TRP A 102 15.59 -8.90 13.71
N GLY A 103 16.45 -9.75 13.14
CA GLY A 103 16.19 -11.17 12.92
C GLY A 103 16.08 -11.92 14.25
N ASP A 104 16.87 -11.53 15.24
CA ASP A 104 16.78 -12.06 16.61
C ASP A 104 15.49 -11.61 17.33
N LEU A 105 14.90 -10.48 16.93
CA LEU A 105 13.59 -10.00 17.42
C LEU A 105 12.42 -10.57 16.60
N ALA A 106 12.67 -11.06 15.39
CA ALA A 106 11.68 -11.60 14.46
C ALA A 106 11.58 -13.14 14.50
N ALA A 107 12.06 -13.78 15.57
CA ALA A 107 11.85 -15.21 15.80
C ALA A 107 10.41 -15.50 16.27
N VAL A 108 9.44 -15.12 15.46
CA VAL A 108 8.25 -15.96 15.26
C VAL A 108 8.47 -16.59 13.90
N PRO A 109 8.56 -17.93 13.79
CA PRO A 109 8.79 -18.56 12.50
C PRO A 109 7.54 -18.34 11.65
N GLU A 110 7.58 -17.33 10.78
CA GLU A 110 6.70 -17.30 9.63
C GLU A 110 7.20 -18.41 8.71
N SER A 111 6.62 -19.59 8.93
CA SER A 111 6.68 -20.74 8.03
C SER A 111 6.63 -20.22 6.58
N PRO A 112 7.44 -20.76 5.65
CA PRO A 112 7.39 -20.37 4.25
C PRO A 112 6.03 -20.78 3.67
N GLN A 113 5.01 -19.96 3.89
CA GLN A 113 3.75 -20.10 3.21
C GLN A 113 4.04 -19.78 1.75
N PRO A 114 3.69 -20.69 0.82
CA PRO A 114 3.91 -20.47 -0.59
C PRO A 114 3.28 -19.13 -0.96
N LYS A 115 4.02 -18.26 -1.67
CA LYS A 115 3.55 -16.95 -2.15
C LYS A 115 2.25 -17.14 -2.93
N GLN A 116 1.10 -17.08 -2.24
CA GLN A 116 -0.20 -17.23 -2.85
C GLN A 116 -0.37 -16.07 -3.84
N LYS A 117 -0.73 -16.39 -5.08
CA LYS A 117 -0.96 -15.37 -6.10
C LYS A 117 -2.10 -14.48 -5.62
N ARG A 118 -1.86 -13.16 -5.57
CA ARG A 118 -2.91 -12.22 -5.17
C ARG A 118 -4.08 -12.30 -6.16
N LEU A 119 -5.26 -12.64 -5.65
CA LEU A 119 -6.49 -12.77 -6.42
C LEU A 119 -7.28 -11.46 -6.34
N CYS A 120 -8.00 -11.12 -7.42
CA CYS A 120 -8.82 -9.91 -7.47
C CYS A 120 -10.23 -10.23 -7.98
N ILE A 121 -11.25 -9.96 -7.17
CA ILE A 121 -12.65 -9.98 -7.56
C ILE A 121 -13.04 -8.56 -7.97
N GLU A 122 -13.61 -8.42 -9.16
CA GLU A 122 -14.09 -7.15 -9.68
C GLU A 122 -15.63 -7.09 -9.61
N VAL A 123 -16.17 -6.06 -8.96
CA VAL A 123 -17.61 -5.86 -8.75
C VAL A 123 -18.12 -4.69 -9.59
N CYS A 124 -19.14 -4.91 -10.42
CA CYS A 124 -19.73 -3.84 -11.22
C CYS A 124 -20.47 -2.82 -10.34
N SER A 125 -19.93 -1.59 -10.24
CA SER A 125 -20.46 -0.53 -9.37
C SER A 125 -21.29 0.53 -10.09
N LYS A 126 -21.74 0.26 -11.32
CA LYS A 126 -22.48 1.21 -12.15
C LYS A 126 -23.93 0.81 -12.43
N GLY A 127 -24.77 1.84 -12.55
CA GLY A 127 -26.13 1.74 -13.07
C GLY A 127 -27.01 0.75 -12.31
N LYS A 128 -27.71 -0.11 -13.06
CA LYS A 128 -28.65 -1.10 -12.50
C LYS A 128 -27.94 -2.15 -11.64
N CYS A 129 -26.75 -2.62 -12.01
CA CYS A 129 -26.00 -3.62 -11.22
C CYS A 129 -25.77 -3.15 -9.78
N PHE A 130 -25.33 -1.90 -9.59
CA PHE A 130 -25.06 -1.37 -8.25
C PHE A 130 -26.33 -1.28 -7.40
N LYS A 131 -27.45 -0.86 -8.02
CA LYS A 131 -28.76 -0.74 -7.37
C LYS A 131 -29.43 -2.09 -7.10
N GLN A 132 -29.16 -3.11 -7.92
CA GLN A 132 -29.76 -4.45 -7.82
C GLN A 132 -29.04 -5.38 -6.84
N GLY A 133 -28.24 -4.84 -5.91
CA GLY A 133 -27.48 -5.62 -4.94
C GLY A 133 -25.96 -5.61 -5.14
N GLY A 134 -25.44 -4.98 -6.20
CA GLY A 134 -24.00 -4.86 -6.41
C GLY A 134 -23.28 -4.10 -5.29
N ARG A 135 -23.94 -3.13 -4.64
CA ARG A 135 -23.42 -2.47 -3.44
C ARG A 135 -23.30 -3.42 -2.25
N GLN A 136 -24.35 -4.21 -2.02
CA GLN A 136 -24.40 -5.17 -0.92
C GLN A 136 -23.33 -6.24 -1.09
N ILE A 137 -23.24 -6.82 -2.28
CA ILE A 137 -22.22 -7.82 -2.62
C ILE A 137 -20.80 -7.28 -2.45
N TYR A 138 -20.54 -6.02 -2.85
CA TYR A 138 -19.23 -5.40 -2.64
C TYR A 138 -18.85 -5.35 -1.15
N ASN A 139 -19.78 -4.89 -0.31
CA ASN A 139 -19.54 -4.77 1.13
C ASN A 139 -19.38 -6.14 1.79
N GLU A 140 -20.26 -7.10 1.49
CA GLU A 140 -20.20 -8.45 2.05
C GLU A 140 -18.92 -9.19 1.65
N LEU A 141 -18.47 -9.04 0.40
CA LEU A 141 -17.18 -9.58 -0.03
C LEU A 141 -16.01 -8.91 0.67
N GLN A 142 -16.08 -7.59 0.88
CA GLN A 142 -15.03 -6.86 1.58
C GLN A 142 -14.93 -7.31 3.04
N GLU A 143 -16.06 -7.42 3.75
CA GLU A 143 -16.13 -7.93 5.12
C GLU A 143 -15.65 -9.37 5.23
N ALA A 144 -16.02 -10.24 4.28
CA ALA A 144 -15.57 -11.63 4.26
C ALA A 144 -14.05 -11.75 4.07
N VAL A 145 -13.46 -10.91 3.21
CA VAL A 145 -12.02 -10.88 2.97
C VAL A 145 -11.27 -10.30 4.17
N ASP A 146 -11.75 -9.19 4.74
CA ASP A 146 -11.10 -8.52 5.87
C ASP A 146 -11.24 -9.34 7.18
N GLY A 147 -12.35 -10.09 7.32
CA GLY A 147 -12.63 -10.92 8.49
C GLY A 147 -12.01 -12.32 8.47
N ASN A 148 -11.42 -12.77 7.35
CA ASN A 148 -10.81 -14.10 7.23
C ASN A 148 -9.33 -14.01 6.83
N PRO A 149 -8.39 -14.34 7.74
CA PRO A 149 -6.95 -14.38 7.44
C PRO A 149 -6.56 -15.27 6.26
N GLU A 150 -7.32 -16.35 5.99
CA GLU A 150 -7.07 -17.25 4.85
C GLU A 150 -7.34 -16.57 3.49
N LEU A 151 -8.20 -15.55 3.47
CA LEU A 151 -8.53 -14.75 2.29
C LEU A 151 -7.65 -13.50 2.15
N SER A 152 -6.62 -13.32 2.97
CA SER A 152 -5.72 -12.16 2.94
C SER A 152 -5.01 -11.93 1.58
N HIS A 153 -4.93 -12.97 0.74
CA HIS A 153 -4.39 -12.89 -0.61
C HIS A 153 -5.44 -12.46 -1.67
N VAL A 154 -6.71 -12.32 -1.29
CA VAL A 154 -7.83 -11.92 -2.15
C VAL A 154 -8.10 -10.42 -1.96
N SER A 155 -8.47 -9.73 -3.03
CA SER A 155 -8.86 -8.32 -2.99
C SER A 155 -10.16 -8.10 -3.75
N VAL A 156 -10.99 -7.16 -3.27
CA VAL A 156 -12.26 -6.78 -3.90
C VAL A 156 -12.11 -5.39 -4.49
N LYS A 157 -12.50 -5.20 -5.76
CA LYS A 157 -12.42 -3.91 -6.44
C LYS A 157 -13.73 -3.55 -7.10
N ALA A 158 -14.16 -2.31 -6.94
CA ALA A 158 -15.26 -1.76 -7.70
C ALA A 158 -14.80 -1.40 -9.13
N THR A 159 -15.59 -1.76 -10.14
CA THR A 159 -15.28 -1.48 -11.55
C THR A 159 -16.41 -0.76 -12.26
N GLY A 160 -16.12 -0.27 -13.48
CA GLY A 160 -17.11 0.28 -14.39
C GLY A 160 -18.15 -0.73 -14.88
N CYS A 161 -19.04 -0.27 -15.77
CA CYS A 161 -20.10 -1.10 -16.34
C CYS A 161 -19.52 -2.30 -17.13
N MET A 162 -19.95 -3.51 -16.78
CA MET A 162 -19.56 -4.75 -17.47
C MET A 162 -20.46 -5.11 -18.67
N LYS A 163 -21.30 -4.16 -19.14
CA LYS A 163 -22.24 -4.30 -20.28
C LYS A 163 -23.27 -5.44 -20.19
N ALA A 164 -23.37 -6.15 -19.07
CA ALA A 164 -24.36 -7.20 -18.81
C ALA A 164 -25.46 -6.76 -17.82
N CYS A 165 -25.87 -5.49 -17.84
CA CYS A 165 -26.75 -4.90 -16.82
C CYS A 165 -28.10 -5.61 -16.64
N LYS A 166 -28.59 -6.34 -17.65
CA LYS A 166 -29.84 -7.13 -17.56
C LYS A 166 -29.72 -8.36 -16.66
N HIS A 167 -28.50 -8.84 -16.44
CA HIS A 167 -28.19 -10.01 -15.62
C HIS A 167 -27.49 -9.62 -14.31
N GLY A 168 -27.53 -8.33 -13.95
CA GLY A 168 -26.91 -7.82 -12.74
C GLY A 168 -27.52 -8.42 -11.47
N PRO A 169 -26.80 -8.40 -10.34
CA PRO A 169 -25.42 -7.90 -10.17
C PRO A 169 -24.35 -8.76 -10.87
N ASN A 170 -23.30 -8.10 -11.39
CA ASN A 170 -22.24 -8.78 -12.14
C ASN A 170 -20.88 -8.65 -11.45
N LEU A 171 -20.14 -9.76 -11.42
CA LEU A 171 -18.78 -9.85 -10.90
C LEU A 171 -17.85 -10.44 -11.97
N ARG A 172 -16.56 -10.14 -11.91
CA ARG A 172 -15.51 -10.86 -12.64
C ARG A 172 -14.52 -11.46 -11.65
N LEU A 173 -14.29 -12.76 -11.78
CA LEU A 173 -13.35 -13.51 -10.97
C LEU A 173 -11.91 -13.34 -11.49
N PRO A 174 -10.89 -13.66 -10.68
CA PRO A 174 -9.49 -13.62 -11.11
C PRO A 174 -9.21 -14.51 -12.34
N SER A 175 -9.98 -15.58 -12.52
CA SER A 175 -9.94 -16.45 -13.70
C SER A 175 -10.42 -15.80 -15.00
N GLY A 176 -10.98 -14.58 -14.92
CA GLY A 176 -11.63 -13.89 -16.02
C GLY A 176 -13.10 -14.26 -16.24
N GLN A 177 -13.61 -15.28 -15.52
CA GLN A 177 -15.01 -15.67 -15.57
C GLN A 177 -15.92 -14.55 -15.03
N MET A 178 -17.00 -14.28 -15.76
CA MET A 178 -18.05 -13.37 -15.31
C MET A 178 -19.16 -14.15 -14.63
N LEU A 179 -19.56 -13.70 -13.43
CA LEU A 179 -20.73 -14.19 -12.72
C LEU A 179 -21.88 -13.19 -12.86
N HIS A 180 -23.07 -13.73 -13.08
CA HIS A 180 -24.32 -13.00 -13.23
C HIS A 180 -25.25 -13.33 -12.08
N ARG A 181 -26.06 -12.37 -11.62
CA ARG A 181 -26.87 -12.49 -10.40
C ARG A 181 -26.05 -13.06 -9.23
N ALA A 182 -24.79 -12.63 -9.16
CA ALA A 182 -23.80 -13.29 -8.35
C ALA A 182 -24.09 -13.14 -6.85
N SER A 183 -23.66 -14.11 -6.05
CA SER A 183 -23.64 -14.03 -4.59
C SER A 183 -22.20 -14.02 -4.07
N PRO A 184 -21.93 -13.47 -2.87
CA PRO A 184 -20.59 -13.49 -2.27
C PRO A 184 -20.07 -14.92 -2.09
N ALA A 185 -20.92 -15.82 -1.57
CA ALA A 185 -20.55 -17.22 -1.34
C ALA A 185 -20.12 -17.93 -2.62
N GLU A 186 -20.86 -17.73 -3.72
CA GLU A 186 -20.49 -18.30 -5.02
C GLU A 186 -19.18 -17.72 -5.56
N ALA A 187 -18.94 -16.43 -5.36
CA ALA A 187 -17.71 -15.78 -5.82
C ALA A 187 -16.48 -16.31 -5.08
N LEU A 188 -16.57 -16.48 -3.75
CA LEU A 188 -15.50 -17.01 -2.92
C LEU A 188 -15.22 -18.49 -3.23
N ALA A 189 -16.26 -19.32 -3.40
CA ALA A 189 -16.12 -20.74 -3.70
C ALA A 189 -15.43 -21.01 -5.06
N ARG A 190 -15.44 -20.04 -5.98
CA ARG A 190 -14.85 -20.16 -7.32
C ARG A 190 -13.48 -19.50 -7.47
N LEU A 191 -12.86 -19.07 -6.37
CA LEU A 191 -11.52 -18.46 -6.40
C LEU A 191 -10.41 -19.47 -6.77
N ASP A 192 -10.56 -20.73 -6.37
CA ASP A 192 -9.53 -21.78 -6.52
C ASP A 192 -9.77 -22.74 -7.70
N THR A 193 -10.86 -22.57 -8.44
CA THR A 193 -11.15 -23.42 -9.60
C THR A 193 -10.22 -23.04 -10.76
N LYS A 194 -9.01 -23.61 -10.75
CA LYS A 194 -8.10 -23.59 -11.90
C LYS A 194 -8.81 -24.21 -13.11
N ARG A 195 -8.60 -23.58 -14.26
CA ARG A 195 -8.84 -24.17 -15.57
C ARG A 195 -7.58 -24.87 -16.05
#